data_AF-A0A948SR53-F1
#
_entry.id   AF-A0A948SR53-F1
#
_cell.length_a   1.000
_cell.length_b   1.000
_cell.length_c   1.000
_cell.angle_alpha   90.00
_cell.angle_beta   90.00
_cell.angle_gamma   90.00
#
_symmetry.space_group_name_H-M   'P 1'
#
loop_
_entity.id
_entity.type
_entity.pdbx_description
1 polymer ?
#
loop_
_entity_poly.entity_id
_entity_poly.type
_entity_poly.pdbx_seq_one_letter_code
_entity_poly.pdbx_strand_id
1 'polypeptide(L)'
;MLIALTAAVALVAPLAVAPGPAAQRASSAQTVAPRETPSGARSPARIKLVRKGAVTRRALGGAPTPSQPASPASTPVAPAGTVPFTPITTPAPGAPASTPVPDPAALERALAMPQNADFKAWYESDHGFEAPRGDRHLIPFSDWEDGSNCITRWDGDTRYLQPGCRPAARQVRVTVDRAYGEALESHFGFPTATLNRIACRPGDGTCDAVEAAVESTLALHGIRCTPELIIPDHQWILDRSVPELRAVSIAILNATYGPGAAIDRRGRIEALASFVQNAVPYRPVRGAQDDLMRDGKSRCGLRTPIATLFEGGDCDSKALLLAALIRGVDATVPLALVHCMSGDEPHMCLAVGCERAPDEVALDTDTGLLVVIETTTDWDLGRVSGATDLRDVELSRLR
;
A
#
# COMPACT_ATOMS: atom_id res chain seq x y z
N MET A 1 19.78 69.63 -13.55
CA MET A 1 19.62 68.82 -12.33
C MET A 1 20.21 67.45 -12.60
N LEU A 2 21.37 67.19 -12.01
CA LEU A 2 22.02 65.88 -11.92
C LEU A 2 21.13 64.91 -11.12
N ILE A 3 21.21 63.61 -11.42
CA ILE A 3 21.72 62.58 -10.49
C ILE A 3 22.12 61.37 -11.34
N ALA A 4 23.40 61.05 -11.27
CA ALA A 4 24.02 59.82 -11.77
C ALA A 4 23.97 58.77 -10.67
N LEU A 5 23.69 57.52 -11.01
CA LEU A 5 23.85 56.37 -10.12
C LEU A 5 24.95 55.46 -10.68
N THR A 6 26.13 55.55 -10.08
CA THR A 6 27.28 54.70 -10.37
C THR A 6 27.19 53.38 -9.61
N ALA A 7 27.43 52.29 -10.34
CA ALA A 7 27.57 50.93 -9.83
C ALA A 7 28.90 50.76 -9.06
N ALA A 8 28.85 50.11 -7.90
CA ALA A 8 30.02 49.64 -7.16
C ALA A 8 30.08 48.11 -7.23
N VAL A 9 31.13 47.59 -7.87
CA VAL A 9 31.49 46.17 -7.93
C VAL A 9 32.46 45.90 -6.78
N ALA A 10 32.05 45.06 -5.82
CA ALA A 10 32.93 44.57 -4.76
C ALA A 10 33.52 43.21 -5.17
N LEU A 11 34.83 43.20 -5.43
CA LEU A 11 35.65 42.01 -5.59
C LEU A 11 35.93 41.42 -4.20
N VAL A 12 35.39 40.22 -3.93
CA VAL A 12 35.74 39.41 -2.76
C VAL A 12 36.76 38.37 -3.21
N ALA A 13 37.97 38.42 -2.64
CA ALA A 13 39.01 37.42 -2.86
C ALA A 13 38.74 36.15 -2.01
N PRO A 14 39.09 34.94 -2.48
CA PRO A 14 38.94 33.73 -1.68
C PRO A 14 40.11 33.58 -0.70
N LEU A 15 39.79 33.34 0.57
CA LEU A 15 40.71 32.87 1.60
C LEU A 15 41.02 31.39 1.37
N ALA A 16 42.29 31.08 1.15
CA ALA A 16 42.80 29.72 1.09
C ALA A 16 42.82 29.10 2.50
N VAL A 17 42.07 28.01 2.68
CA VAL A 17 42.09 27.19 3.90
C VAL A 17 43.10 26.05 3.71
N ALA A 18 44.08 25.96 4.61
CA ALA A 18 45.09 24.89 4.62
C ALA A 18 44.48 23.53 5.02
N PRO A 19 44.92 22.40 4.43
CA PRO A 19 44.44 21.08 4.83
C PRO A 19 45.16 20.61 6.11
N GLY A 20 44.38 20.30 7.15
CA GLY A 20 44.87 19.63 8.35
C GLY A 20 45.13 18.13 8.13
N PRO A 21 45.93 17.49 8.99
CA PRO A 21 46.36 16.11 8.81
C PRO A 21 45.21 15.12 9.01
N ALA A 22 45.04 14.20 8.06
CA ALA A 22 44.08 13.11 8.11
C ALA A 22 44.51 12.06 9.16
N ALA A 23 43.77 11.98 10.27
CA ALA A 23 43.86 10.86 11.19
C ALA A 23 43.04 9.68 10.61
N GLN A 24 43.73 8.63 10.17
CA GLN A 24 43.12 7.34 9.87
C GLN A 24 42.59 6.72 11.18
N ARG A 25 41.27 6.81 11.39
CA ARG A 25 40.58 5.98 12.39
C ARG A 25 40.21 4.64 11.74
N ALA A 26 40.65 3.56 12.37
CA ALA A 26 40.18 2.21 12.07
C ALA A 26 38.65 2.16 12.27
N SER A 27 37.93 1.84 11.19
CA SER A 27 36.47 1.66 11.22
C SER A 27 36.15 0.28 11.81
N SER A 28 35.66 0.24 13.04
CA SER A 28 34.96 -0.94 13.55
C SER A 28 33.66 -1.17 12.78
N ALA A 29 33.14 -2.40 12.80
CA ALA A 29 31.84 -2.74 12.24
C ALA A 29 30.76 -1.81 12.82
N GLN A 30 30.05 -1.08 11.96
CA GLN A 30 28.92 -0.27 12.37
C GLN A 30 27.69 -1.17 12.54
N THR A 31 27.28 -1.34 13.79
CA THR A 31 25.94 -1.85 14.11
C THR A 31 24.98 -0.67 14.01
N VAL A 32 24.12 -0.67 13.00
CA VAL A 32 23.00 0.28 12.93
C VAL A 32 21.83 -0.43 13.60
N ALA A 33 21.47 -0.02 14.81
CA ALA A 33 20.22 -0.44 15.43
C ALA A 33 19.06 -0.07 14.49
N PRO A 34 18.00 -0.91 14.39
CA PRO A 34 16.83 -0.55 13.60
C PRO A 34 16.36 0.84 13.98
N ARG A 35 16.03 1.66 12.97
CA ARG A 35 15.40 2.96 13.20
C ARG A 35 14.14 2.65 14.00
N GLU A 36 14.06 3.13 15.24
CA GLU A 36 12.85 2.92 16.05
C GLU A 36 11.67 3.44 15.23
N THR A 37 10.81 2.51 14.80
CA THR A 37 9.46 2.86 14.38
C THR A 37 8.83 3.62 15.54
N PRO A 38 8.08 4.70 15.31
CA PRO A 38 7.20 5.25 16.33
C PRO A 38 6.13 4.19 16.65
N SER A 39 6.49 3.24 17.52
CA SER A 39 5.60 2.28 18.15
C SER A 39 4.62 3.10 18.98
N GLY A 40 3.34 3.09 18.61
CA GLY A 40 2.31 3.80 19.36
C GLY A 40 1.35 4.63 18.55
N ALA A 41 1.34 4.52 17.22
CA ALA A 41 0.26 5.08 16.43
C ALA A 41 -0.66 3.96 15.96
N ARG A 42 -1.68 3.71 16.79
CA ARG A 42 -2.76 2.75 16.55
C ARG A 42 -3.36 2.97 15.17
N SER A 43 -3.44 1.92 14.34
CA SER A 43 -4.45 1.88 13.28
C SER A 43 -5.83 2.09 13.92
N PRO A 44 -6.69 2.94 13.36
CA PRO A 44 -7.98 3.23 13.94
C PRO A 44 -8.81 1.94 14.02
N ALA A 45 -9.51 1.79 15.14
CA ALA A 45 -10.30 0.59 15.41
C ALA A 45 -11.29 0.32 14.26
N ARG A 46 -11.25 -0.89 13.68
CA ARG A 46 -12.37 -1.47 12.92
C ARG A 46 -13.64 -1.20 13.72
N ILE A 47 -14.62 -0.50 13.14
CA ILE A 47 -15.93 -0.29 13.77
C ILE A 47 -16.59 -1.68 13.81
N LYS A 48 -16.50 -2.34 14.96
CA LYS A 48 -17.05 -3.69 15.18
C LYS A 48 -18.56 -3.60 15.41
N LEU A 49 -19.33 -4.33 14.61
CA LEU A 49 -20.64 -4.84 15.00
C LEU A 49 -20.43 -6.18 15.77
N VAL A 50 -21.31 -6.46 16.74
CA VAL A 50 -21.09 -7.47 17.80
C VAL A 50 -21.37 -8.93 17.33
N ARG A 51 -20.45 -9.86 17.72
CA ARG A 51 -20.39 -11.36 17.65
C ARG A 51 -19.92 -11.99 16.31
N LYS A 52 -19.34 -13.21 16.21
CA LYS A 52 -18.37 -14.03 17.00
C LYS A 52 -17.93 -15.21 16.09
N GLY A 53 -16.65 -15.30 15.69
CA GLY A 53 -16.04 -16.52 15.10
C GLY A 53 -15.08 -16.25 13.93
N ALA A 54 -13.86 -16.82 13.96
CA ALA A 54 -12.87 -16.75 12.87
C ALA A 54 -12.25 -18.13 12.63
N VAL A 55 -11.86 -18.40 11.37
CA VAL A 55 -11.24 -19.66 10.90
C VAL A 55 -9.73 -19.43 10.68
N THR A 56 -8.89 -20.37 11.13
CA THR A 56 -7.42 -20.30 11.10
C THR A 56 -6.79 -21.01 9.89
N ARG A 57 -5.64 -20.52 9.40
CA ARG A 57 -4.76 -21.20 8.42
C ARG A 57 -3.28 -20.94 8.72
N ARG A 58 -2.43 -21.93 8.38
CA ARG A 58 -1.06 -22.11 8.92
C ARG A 58 0.03 -21.44 8.07
N ALA A 59 0.87 -20.61 8.69
CA ALA A 59 2.12 -20.12 8.11
C ALA A 59 3.20 -21.23 8.04
N LEU A 60 3.99 -21.24 6.96
CA LEU A 60 5.12 -22.15 6.78
C LEU A 60 6.43 -21.42 7.14
N GLY A 61 6.78 -21.40 8.42
CA GLY A 61 8.07 -20.95 8.91
C GLY A 61 8.85 -22.09 9.57
N GLY A 62 10.08 -22.35 9.13
CA GLY A 62 10.99 -23.30 9.75
C GLY A 62 12.45 -23.02 9.39
N ALA A 63 13.29 -22.84 10.41
CA ALA A 63 14.75 -22.77 10.28
C ALA A 63 15.35 -24.14 9.92
N PRO A 64 16.51 -24.21 9.23
CA PRO A 64 17.08 -25.47 8.77
C PRO A 64 17.75 -26.28 9.90
N THR A 65 17.50 -27.59 9.92
CA THR A 65 18.27 -28.59 10.70
C THR A 65 19.02 -29.49 9.70
N PRO A 66 20.27 -29.93 9.95
CA PRO A 66 21.14 -30.38 8.87
C PRO A 66 20.96 -31.85 8.44
N SER A 67 21.03 -32.02 7.11
CA SER A 67 21.58 -33.15 6.33
C SER A 67 20.99 -34.56 6.49
N GLN A 68 20.37 -35.05 5.41
CA GLN A 68 20.49 -36.44 4.96
C GLN A 68 20.67 -36.50 3.43
N PRO A 69 21.37 -37.54 2.90
CA PRO A 69 22.03 -37.48 1.60
C PRO A 69 21.14 -37.93 0.42
N ALA A 70 21.54 -37.42 -0.75
CA ALA A 70 20.87 -37.53 -2.04
C ALA A 70 21.00 -38.90 -2.74
N SER A 71 20.07 -39.16 -3.67
CA SER A 71 20.18 -40.14 -4.77
C SER A 71 19.13 -39.85 -5.87
N PRO A 72 19.33 -40.30 -7.13
CA PRO A 72 19.68 -39.35 -8.20
C PRO A 72 18.70 -39.24 -9.39
N ALA A 73 18.92 -38.15 -10.14
CA ALA A 73 18.85 -37.95 -11.59
C ALA A 73 17.66 -38.50 -12.41
N SER A 74 16.90 -37.58 -13.00
CA SER A 74 16.10 -37.80 -14.21
C SER A 74 16.50 -36.82 -15.32
N THR A 75 16.65 -37.42 -16.50
CA THR A 75 17.18 -36.98 -17.81
C THR A 75 16.41 -35.81 -18.45
N PRO A 76 17.01 -35.01 -19.36
CA PRO A 76 16.36 -33.84 -19.95
C PRO A 76 15.50 -34.20 -21.17
N VAL A 77 14.35 -33.54 -21.29
CA VAL A 77 13.48 -33.56 -22.48
C VAL A 77 13.69 -32.26 -23.27
N ALA A 78 13.95 -32.41 -24.57
CA ALA A 78 14.19 -31.35 -25.55
C ALA A 78 12.90 -30.56 -25.91
N PRO A 79 13.00 -29.36 -26.51
CA PRO A 79 11.89 -28.43 -26.64
C PRO A 79 11.08 -28.70 -27.91
N ALA A 80 9.76 -28.61 -27.82
CA ALA A 80 8.87 -28.62 -28.98
C ALA A 80 7.75 -27.59 -28.85
N GLY A 81 7.57 -26.80 -29.91
CA GLY A 81 6.27 -26.27 -30.30
C GLY A 81 6.01 -24.81 -29.98
N THR A 82 6.32 -23.92 -30.93
CA THR A 82 5.68 -22.61 -31.05
C THR A 82 4.22 -22.83 -31.44
N VAL A 83 3.28 -22.53 -30.53
CA VAL A 83 1.84 -22.55 -30.82
C VAL A 83 1.33 -21.11 -31.02
N PRO A 84 0.48 -20.87 -32.04
CA PRO A 84 -0.05 -19.54 -32.34
C PRO A 84 -1.06 -19.09 -31.29
N PHE A 85 -0.92 -17.84 -30.84
CA PHE A 85 -1.79 -17.18 -29.89
C PHE A 85 -3.11 -16.79 -30.55
N THR A 86 -4.17 -17.54 -30.31
CA THR A 86 -5.56 -17.07 -30.47
C THR A 86 -6.00 -16.42 -29.16
N PRO A 87 -6.48 -15.16 -29.16
CA PRO A 87 -6.98 -14.52 -27.96
C PRO A 87 -8.23 -15.27 -27.49
N ILE A 88 -8.10 -15.94 -26.35
CA ILE A 88 -9.24 -16.46 -25.59
C ILE A 88 -9.96 -15.23 -25.05
N THR A 89 -11.22 -15.04 -25.44
CA THR A 89 -12.13 -14.12 -24.77
C THR A 89 -12.38 -14.64 -23.36
N THR A 90 -11.60 -14.14 -22.41
CA THR A 90 -11.82 -14.35 -20.99
C THR A 90 -13.16 -13.72 -20.62
N PRO A 91 -14.12 -14.45 -20.00
CA PRO A 91 -15.30 -13.81 -19.43
C PRO A 91 -14.85 -12.86 -18.31
N ALA A 92 -15.40 -11.65 -18.29
CA ALA A 92 -15.09 -10.62 -17.29
C ALA A 92 -15.24 -11.19 -15.86
N PRO A 93 -14.21 -11.19 -15.00
CA PRO A 93 -14.31 -11.76 -13.67
C PRO A 93 -14.94 -10.78 -12.69
N GLY A 94 -16.11 -11.14 -12.14
CA GLY A 94 -16.73 -10.46 -11.00
C GLY A 94 -17.75 -9.41 -11.39
N ALA A 95 -18.93 -9.85 -11.84
CA ALA A 95 -20.12 -9.06 -11.53
C ALA A 95 -20.14 -8.86 -10.00
N PRO A 96 -20.34 -7.62 -9.50
CA PRO A 96 -20.60 -7.44 -8.07
C PRO A 96 -21.71 -8.41 -7.67
N ALA A 97 -21.57 -9.08 -6.52
CA ALA A 97 -22.71 -9.74 -5.91
C ALA A 97 -23.86 -8.74 -5.98
N SER A 98 -24.99 -9.13 -6.57
CA SER A 98 -26.09 -8.21 -6.82
C SER A 98 -26.43 -7.55 -5.50
N THR A 99 -26.03 -6.28 -5.34
CA THR A 99 -26.31 -5.52 -4.13
C THR A 99 -27.83 -5.53 -3.98
N PRO A 100 -28.36 -5.93 -2.81
CA PRO A 100 -29.79 -5.98 -2.63
C PRO A 100 -30.36 -4.60 -2.95
N VAL A 101 -31.28 -4.55 -3.91
CA VAL A 101 -31.96 -3.30 -4.25
C VAL A 101 -32.93 -3.01 -3.10
N PRO A 102 -32.82 -1.87 -2.41
CA PRO A 102 -33.69 -1.57 -1.29
C PRO A 102 -35.15 -1.47 -1.77
N ASP A 103 -36.10 -1.94 -0.96
CA ASP A 103 -37.53 -1.70 -1.21
C ASP A 103 -37.77 -0.17 -1.18
N PRO A 104 -38.17 0.46 -2.31
CA PRO A 104 -38.30 1.91 -2.38
C PRO A 104 -39.31 2.47 -1.38
N ALA A 105 -40.41 1.77 -1.11
CA ALA A 105 -41.45 2.25 -0.21
C ALA A 105 -41.03 2.13 1.28
N ALA A 106 -40.27 1.10 1.61
CA ALA A 106 -39.66 0.98 2.93
C ALA A 106 -38.54 2.02 3.13
N LEU A 107 -37.70 2.23 2.12
CA LEU A 107 -36.64 3.23 2.18
C LEU A 107 -37.20 4.65 2.32
N GLU A 108 -38.22 5.02 1.54
CA GLU A 108 -38.85 6.34 1.64
C GLU A 108 -39.40 6.60 3.06
N ARG A 109 -40.06 5.62 3.67
CA ARG A 109 -40.52 5.70 5.07
C ARG A 109 -39.38 5.85 6.07
N ALA A 110 -38.24 5.18 5.84
CA ALA A 110 -37.06 5.32 6.67
C ALA A 110 -36.43 6.71 6.52
N LEU A 111 -36.26 7.20 5.28
CA LEU A 111 -35.69 8.52 5.01
C LEU A 111 -36.57 9.67 5.53
N ALA A 112 -37.88 9.45 5.67
CA ALA A 112 -38.79 10.42 6.29
C ALA A 112 -38.60 10.59 7.81
N MET A 113 -37.84 9.72 8.48
CA MET A 113 -37.56 9.85 9.91
C MET A 113 -36.59 11.02 10.17
N PRO A 114 -36.90 11.97 11.07
CA PRO A 114 -36.02 13.11 11.36
C PRO A 114 -34.60 12.71 11.78
N GLN A 115 -34.45 11.55 12.42
CA GLN A 115 -33.16 11.00 12.84
C GLN A 115 -32.25 10.66 11.65
N ASN A 116 -32.83 10.44 10.47
CA ASN A 116 -32.13 10.04 9.26
C ASN A 116 -31.79 11.22 8.35
N ALA A 117 -31.94 12.47 8.81
CA ALA A 117 -31.75 13.65 7.97
C ALA A 117 -30.36 13.71 7.31
N ASP A 118 -29.29 13.40 8.07
CA ASP A 118 -27.91 13.40 7.54
C ASP A 118 -27.70 12.27 6.53
N PHE A 119 -28.20 11.06 6.85
CA PHE A 119 -28.14 9.92 5.94
C PHE A 119 -28.92 10.19 4.66
N LYS A 120 -30.13 10.74 4.77
CA LYS A 120 -30.97 11.14 3.63
C LYS A 120 -30.26 12.17 2.75
N ALA A 121 -29.74 13.24 3.34
CA ALA A 121 -29.05 14.29 2.59
C ALA A 121 -27.83 13.76 1.83
N TRP A 122 -27.10 12.81 2.43
CA TRP A 122 -25.99 12.15 1.74
C TRP A 122 -26.47 11.16 0.68
N TYR A 123 -27.44 10.29 0.99
CA TYR A 123 -28.00 9.30 0.07
C TYR A 123 -28.62 9.92 -1.19
N GLU A 124 -29.26 11.09 -1.05
CA GLU A 124 -29.87 11.83 -2.16
C GLU A 124 -28.87 12.75 -2.89
N SER A 125 -27.62 12.81 -2.43
CA SER A 125 -26.57 13.61 -3.08
C SER A 125 -26.05 12.96 -4.36
N ASP A 126 -25.34 13.73 -5.19
CA ASP A 126 -24.63 13.15 -6.32
C ASP A 126 -23.40 12.39 -5.83
N HIS A 127 -23.36 11.10 -6.16
CA HIS A 127 -22.25 10.18 -5.85
C HIS A 127 -21.35 9.93 -7.07
N GLY A 128 -21.51 10.70 -8.15
CA GLY A 128 -20.65 10.67 -9.32
C GLY A 128 -19.20 11.01 -8.97
N PHE A 129 -18.27 10.16 -9.39
CA PHE A 129 -16.86 10.51 -9.41
C PHE A 129 -16.54 11.25 -10.70
N GLU A 130 -16.21 12.54 -10.60
CA GLU A 130 -15.73 13.32 -11.72
C GLU A 130 -14.21 13.49 -11.64
N ALA A 131 -13.49 12.86 -12.56
CA ALA A 131 -12.06 13.06 -12.70
C ALA A 131 -11.80 14.51 -13.14
N PRO A 132 -11.04 15.31 -12.37
CA PRO A 132 -10.73 16.68 -12.76
C PRO A 132 -9.83 16.70 -14.00
N ARG A 133 -9.72 17.87 -14.63
CA ARG A 133 -8.71 18.08 -15.67
C ARG A 133 -7.33 17.88 -15.05
N GLY A 134 -6.47 17.17 -15.78
CA GLY A 134 -5.23 16.71 -15.19
C GLY A 134 -4.30 17.85 -14.79
N ASP A 135 -3.76 17.73 -13.57
CA ASP A 135 -2.77 18.64 -13.01
C ASP A 135 -1.54 17.81 -12.63
N ARG A 136 -0.54 17.81 -13.51
CA ARG A 136 0.62 16.91 -13.43
C ARG A 136 1.71 17.55 -12.56
N HIS A 137 1.97 16.98 -11.38
CA HIS A 137 3.00 17.42 -10.45
C HIS A 137 4.11 16.39 -10.33
N LEU A 138 5.35 16.85 -10.13
CA LEU A 138 6.44 15.97 -9.72
C LEU A 138 6.10 15.34 -8.37
N ILE A 139 6.38 14.04 -8.22
CA ILE A 139 6.22 13.40 -6.93
C ILE A 139 7.23 13.99 -5.93
N PRO A 140 6.84 14.23 -4.67
CA PRO A 140 7.69 14.90 -3.69
C PRO A 140 8.81 13.99 -3.18
N PHE A 141 8.57 12.68 -3.11
CA PHE A 141 9.55 11.68 -2.68
C PHE A 141 10.25 11.08 -3.90
N SER A 142 11.25 11.80 -4.38
CA SER A 142 11.97 11.48 -5.62
C SER A 142 13.32 10.80 -5.39
N ASP A 143 13.85 10.82 -4.17
CA ASP A 143 15.17 10.28 -3.85
C ASP A 143 15.07 9.26 -2.72
N TRP A 144 15.84 8.17 -2.81
CA TRP A 144 15.98 7.20 -1.72
C TRP A 144 17.32 6.47 -1.79
N GLU A 145 17.70 5.87 -0.66
CA GLU A 145 18.85 4.98 -0.57
C GLU A 145 18.37 3.55 -0.41
N ASP A 146 18.96 2.63 -1.17
CA ASP A 146 18.72 1.20 -1.08
C ASP A 146 19.96 0.51 -0.52
N GLY A 147 19.86 0.05 0.74
CA GLY A 147 20.94 -0.61 1.46
C GLY A 147 20.97 -2.13 1.33
N SER A 148 20.04 -2.75 0.58
CA SER A 148 19.92 -4.21 0.47
C SER A 148 21.22 -4.88 0.03
N ASN A 149 21.92 -4.28 -0.92
CA ASN A 149 23.23 -4.73 -1.41
C ASN A 149 24.37 -4.66 -0.36
N CYS A 150 24.16 -3.92 0.73
CA CYS A 150 25.13 -3.79 1.81
C CYS A 150 24.87 -4.76 2.96
N ILE A 151 23.75 -5.48 2.98
CA ILE A 151 23.42 -6.40 4.07
C ILE A 151 24.24 -7.69 3.91
N THR A 152 25.00 -8.03 4.95
CA THR A 152 25.81 -9.26 5.00
C THR A 152 25.07 -10.41 5.67
N ARG A 153 24.27 -10.10 6.69
CA ARG A 153 23.40 -11.05 7.39
C ARG A 153 22.35 -10.32 8.22
N TRP A 154 21.33 -11.08 8.60
CA TRP A 154 20.35 -10.71 9.61
C TRP A 154 20.56 -11.54 10.88
N ASP A 155 20.28 -10.96 12.04
CA ASP A 155 20.22 -11.63 13.34
C ASP A 155 18.95 -11.19 14.08
N GLY A 156 17.90 -12.01 13.97
CA GLY A 156 16.55 -11.56 14.26
C GLY A 156 16.22 -10.29 13.48
N ASP A 157 15.91 -9.22 14.20
CA ASP A 157 15.52 -7.92 13.63
C ASP A 157 16.71 -6.99 13.37
N THR A 158 17.94 -7.46 13.60
CA THR A 158 19.16 -6.67 13.41
C THR A 158 19.80 -6.98 12.07
N ARG A 159 19.96 -5.95 11.23
CA ARG A 159 20.77 -6.04 10.01
C ARG A 159 22.25 -5.73 10.27
N TYR A 160 23.12 -6.53 9.69
CA TYR A 160 24.56 -6.30 9.71
C TYR A 160 25.04 -5.87 8.34
N LEU A 161 25.57 -4.65 8.25
CA LEU A 161 26.06 -4.09 6.99
C LEU A 161 27.55 -4.41 6.78
N GLN A 162 27.94 -4.61 5.52
CA GLN A 162 29.34 -4.74 5.13
C GLN A 162 30.07 -3.43 5.45
N PRO A 163 31.17 -3.45 6.23
CA PRO A 163 31.92 -2.24 6.55
C PRO A 163 32.40 -1.52 5.27
N GLY A 164 32.13 -0.22 5.20
CA GLY A 164 32.50 0.61 4.04
C GLY A 164 31.60 0.46 2.81
N CYS A 165 30.59 -0.41 2.83
CA CYS A 165 29.58 -0.45 1.79
C CYS A 165 28.73 0.82 1.82
N ARG A 166 28.37 1.32 0.64
CA ARG A 166 27.50 2.48 0.48
C ARG A 166 26.18 2.03 -0.14
N PRO A 167 25.04 2.35 0.48
CA PRO A 167 23.72 2.16 -0.13
C PRO A 167 23.66 2.77 -1.53
N ALA A 168 22.90 2.13 -2.41
CA ALA A 168 22.67 2.65 -3.75
C ALA A 168 21.71 3.84 -3.67
N ALA A 169 22.20 5.05 -3.95
CA ALA A 169 21.36 6.23 -4.08
C ALA A 169 20.57 6.16 -5.40
N ARG A 170 19.26 6.34 -5.32
CA ARG A 170 18.33 6.31 -6.45
C ARG A 170 17.57 7.63 -6.51
N GLN A 171 17.31 8.09 -7.73
CA GLN A 171 16.49 9.26 -8.01
C GLN A 171 15.48 8.94 -9.11
N VAL A 172 14.22 9.29 -8.89
CA VAL A 172 13.13 9.19 -9.87
C VAL A 172 12.53 10.57 -10.10
N ARG A 173 12.33 10.94 -11.37
CA ARG A 173 11.63 12.18 -11.75
C ARG A 173 10.44 11.81 -12.62
N VAL A 174 9.26 11.83 -12.03
CA VAL A 174 8.02 11.46 -12.71
C VAL A 174 6.90 12.39 -12.24
N THR A 175 6.01 12.73 -13.16
CA THR A 175 4.82 13.52 -12.86
C THR A 175 3.58 12.64 -12.75
N VAL A 176 2.74 12.94 -11.76
CA VAL A 176 1.47 12.26 -11.49
C VAL A 176 0.37 13.29 -11.47
N ASP A 177 -0.83 12.90 -11.89
CA ASP A 177 -2.01 13.75 -11.84
C ASP A 177 -2.44 13.94 -10.38
N ARG A 178 -2.00 15.05 -9.77
CA ARG A 178 -2.28 15.36 -8.37
C ARG A 178 -3.74 15.69 -8.16
N ALA A 179 -4.35 16.45 -9.08
CA ALA A 179 -5.76 16.79 -9.01
C ALA A 179 -6.63 15.52 -9.02
N TYR A 180 -6.29 14.55 -9.86
CA TYR A 180 -6.98 13.26 -9.83
C TYR A 180 -6.80 12.55 -8.47
N GLY A 181 -5.59 12.53 -7.92
CA GLY A 181 -5.32 11.95 -6.60
C GLY A 181 -6.13 12.60 -5.48
N GLU A 182 -6.19 13.93 -5.45
CA GLU A 182 -6.96 14.70 -4.46
C GLU A 182 -8.47 14.47 -4.63
N ALA A 183 -8.97 14.41 -5.87
CA ALA A 183 -10.36 14.10 -6.16
C ALA A 183 -10.72 12.67 -5.74
N LEU A 184 -9.86 11.69 -6.01
CA LEU A 184 -10.07 10.30 -5.62
C LEU A 184 -10.05 10.13 -4.09
N GLU A 185 -9.08 10.76 -3.41
CA GLU A 185 -9.00 10.76 -1.94
C GLU A 185 -10.24 11.41 -1.33
N SER A 186 -10.68 12.55 -1.88
CA SER A 186 -11.90 13.23 -1.45
C SER A 186 -13.13 12.37 -1.70
N HIS A 187 -13.23 11.67 -2.83
CA HIS A 187 -14.36 10.80 -3.16
C HIS A 187 -14.42 9.56 -2.25
N PHE A 188 -13.26 9.01 -1.90
CA PHE A 188 -13.14 7.83 -1.06
C PHE A 188 -13.60 8.07 0.39
N GLY A 189 -14.36 7.12 0.93
CA GLY A 189 -14.90 7.17 2.28
C GLY A 189 -16.26 7.85 2.38
N PHE A 190 -16.78 7.98 3.60
CA PHE A 190 -18.12 8.48 3.87
C PHE A 190 -18.12 9.54 4.98
N PRO A 191 -19.03 10.53 4.96
CA PRO A 191 -19.09 11.53 6.02
C PRO A 191 -19.45 10.88 7.35
N THR A 192 -18.63 11.06 8.40
CA THR A 192 -18.74 10.30 9.66
C THR A 192 -20.11 10.49 10.34
N ALA A 193 -20.73 11.66 10.19
CA ALA A 193 -22.04 11.95 10.78
C ALA A 193 -23.18 11.09 10.20
N THR A 194 -23.07 10.67 8.93
CA THR A 194 -24.18 10.05 8.18
C THR A 194 -24.59 8.69 8.72
N LEU A 195 -23.68 7.93 9.33
CA LEU A 195 -23.95 6.58 9.83
C LEU A 195 -24.14 6.50 11.35
N ASN A 196 -23.92 7.58 12.08
CA ASN A 196 -23.88 7.53 13.56
C ASN A 196 -25.26 7.27 14.21
N ARG A 197 -26.37 7.54 13.51
CA ARG A 197 -27.73 7.53 14.10
C ARG A 197 -28.84 7.17 13.11
N ILE A 198 -28.62 6.18 12.26
CA ILE A 198 -29.68 5.76 11.35
C ILE A 198 -30.75 4.98 12.14
N ALA A 199 -31.95 5.53 12.19
CA ALA A 199 -33.13 4.91 12.76
C ALA A 199 -33.85 4.05 11.72
N CYS A 200 -34.35 2.91 12.16
CA CYS A 200 -35.28 2.07 11.41
C CYS A 200 -36.32 1.46 12.36
N ARG A 201 -37.43 0.97 11.82
CA ARG A 201 -38.49 0.29 12.57
C ARG A 201 -38.41 -1.21 12.31
N PRO A 202 -38.23 -2.02 13.36
CA PRO A 202 -38.28 -3.47 13.20
C PRO A 202 -39.64 -3.94 12.66
N GLY A 203 -39.64 -4.86 11.70
CA GLY A 203 -40.83 -5.57 11.23
C GLY A 203 -41.64 -4.88 10.13
N ASP A 204 -41.27 -3.69 9.67
CA ASP A 204 -41.95 -3.01 8.54
C ASP A 204 -41.10 -2.93 7.25
N GLY A 205 -39.94 -3.60 7.23
CA GLY A 205 -38.97 -3.62 6.14
C GLY A 205 -38.01 -2.44 6.08
N THR A 206 -38.18 -1.41 6.93
CA THR A 206 -37.32 -0.20 6.89
C THR A 206 -35.86 -0.48 7.27
N CYS A 207 -35.59 -1.43 8.16
CA CYS A 207 -34.21 -1.77 8.54
C CYS A 207 -33.46 -2.40 7.36
N ASP A 208 -34.07 -3.39 6.69
CA ASP A 208 -33.46 -4.07 5.54
C ASP A 208 -33.26 -3.08 4.37
N ALA A 209 -34.22 -2.19 4.14
CA ALA A 209 -34.11 -1.16 3.11
C ALA A 209 -33.01 -0.14 3.40
N VAL A 210 -32.85 0.26 4.67
CA VAL A 210 -31.74 1.13 5.10
C VAL A 210 -30.40 0.44 4.95
N GLU A 211 -30.27 -0.82 5.38
CA GLU A 211 -29.04 -1.60 5.28
C GLU A 211 -28.60 -1.73 3.82
N ALA A 212 -29.52 -2.12 2.93
CA ALA A 212 -29.28 -2.19 1.50
C ALA A 212 -28.90 -0.83 0.90
N ALA A 213 -29.56 0.27 1.31
CA ALA A 213 -29.21 1.62 0.86
C ALA A 213 -27.80 2.02 1.31
N VAL A 214 -27.47 1.82 2.59
CA VAL A 214 -26.14 2.10 3.16
C VAL A 214 -25.07 1.30 2.43
N GLU A 215 -25.26 -0.01 2.23
CA GLU A 215 -24.32 -0.87 1.52
C GLU A 215 -24.09 -0.37 0.08
N SER A 216 -25.18 -0.10 -0.65
CA SER A 216 -25.09 0.35 -2.04
C SER A 216 -24.41 1.71 -2.19
N THR A 217 -24.69 2.67 -1.31
CA THR A 217 -24.08 4.00 -1.35
C THR A 217 -22.61 3.97 -0.93
N LEU A 218 -22.26 3.19 0.11
CA LEU A 218 -20.87 3.05 0.54
C LEU A 218 -19.99 2.41 -0.55
N ALA A 219 -20.52 1.44 -1.31
CA ALA A 219 -19.80 0.83 -2.41
C ALA A 219 -19.41 1.83 -3.51
N LEU A 220 -20.19 2.90 -3.73
CA LEU A 220 -19.85 3.99 -4.67
C LEU A 220 -18.63 4.80 -4.22
N HIS A 221 -18.31 4.76 -2.93
CA HIS A 221 -17.23 5.50 -2.29
C HIS A 221 -16.07 4.61 -1.86
N GLY A 222 -15.93 3.41 -2.44
CA GLY A 222 -14.82 2.50 -2.15
C GLY A 222 -14.86 1.90 -0.74
N ILE A 223 -16.05 1.74 -0.17
CA ILE A 223 -16.26 1.16 1.15
C ILE A 223 -17.13 -0.08 1.00
N ARG A 224 -16.69 -1.19 1.60
CA ARG A 224 -17.44 -2.44 1.65
C ARG A 224 -18.01 -2.65 3.03
N CYS A 225 -19.30 -3.00 3.06
CA CYS A 225 -19.95 -3.49 4.27
C CYS A 225 -19.90 -5.01 4.29
N THR A 226 -19.62 -5.53 5.46
CA THR A 226 -19.85 -6.94 5.84
C THR A 226 -20.74 -6.91 7.08
N PRO A 227 -21.42 -8.01 7.41
CA PRO A 227 -22.26 -8.06 8.62
C PRO A 227 -21.50 -7.64 9.89
N GLU A 228 -20.19 -7.86 9.93
CA GLU A 228 -19.36 -7.59 11.10
C GLU A 228 -18.69 -6.22 11.06
N LEU A 229 -18.43 -5.67 9.86
CA LEU A 229 -17.42 -4.62 9.68
C LEU A 229 -17.70 -3.71 8.47
N ILE A 230 -17.35 -2.43 8.63
CA ILE A 230 -17.18 -1.47 7.52
C ILE A 230 -15.69 -1.33 7.24
N ILE A 231 -15.27 -1.68 6.03
CA ILE A 231 -13.85 -1.73 5.63
C ILE A 231 -13.64 -1.10 4.26
N PRO A 232 -12.41 -0.67 3.93
CA PRO A 232 -12.10 -0.23 2.58
C PRO A 232 -12.32 -1.35 1.55
N ASP A 233 -12.89 -1.00 0.40
CA ASP A 233 -12.84 -1.85 -0.79
C ASP A 233 -11.50 -1.62 -1.49
N HIS A 234 -10.50 -2.37 -1.06
CA HIS A 234 -9.14 -2.27 -1.58
C HIS A 234 -9.08 -2.48 -3.11
N GLN A 235 -9.95 -3.33 -3.68
CA GLN A 235 -9.96 -3.53 -5.13
C GLN A 235 -10.49 -2.29 -5.86
N TRP A 236 -11.60 -1.72 -5.38
CA TRP A 236 -12.16 -0.49 -5.95
C TRP A 236 -11.13 0.65 -5.97
N ILE A 237 -10.34 0.78 -4.90
CA ILE A 237 -9.31 1.80 -4.75
C ILE A 237 -8.14 1.51 -5.68
N LEU A 238 -7.72 0.24 -5.75
CA LEU A 238 -6.65 -0.23 -6.62
C LEU A 238 -6.97 0.04 -8.09
N ASP A 239 -8.14 -0.39 -8.56
CA ASP A 239 -8.59 -0.26 -9.95
C ASP A 239 -8.57 1.20 -10.43
N ARG A 240 -8.90 2.15 -9.55
CA ARG A 240 -8.88 3.59 -9.84
C ARG A 240 -7.50 4.22 -9.75
N SER A 241 -6.56 3.60 -9.06
CA SER A 241 -5.22 4.15 -8.82
C SER A 241 -4.18 3.64 -9.82
N VAL A 242 -4.30 2.38 -10.25
CA VAL A 242 -3.32 1.72 -11.14
C VAL A 242 -3.05 2.50 -12.44
N PRO A 243 -4.06 3.02 -13.17
CA PRO A 243 -3.81 3.77 -14.41
C PRO A 243 -2.90 4.98 -14.20
N GLU A 244 -3.11 5.74 -13.14
CA GLU A 244 -2.33 6.95 -12.84
C GLU A 244 -0.93 6.65 -12.28
N LEU A 245 -0.76 5.49 -11.64
CA LEU A 245 0.51 5.08 -11.04
C LEU A 245 1.43 4.29 -11.97
N ARG A 246 0.93 3.84 -13.13
CA ARG A 246 1.73 3.07 -14.10
C ARG A 246 3.02 3.77 -14.53
N ALA A 247 2.95 5.08 -14.78
CA ALA A 247 4.13 5.86 -15.15
C ALA A 247 5.17 5.91 -14.02
N VAL A 248 4.71 5.97 -12.77
CA VAL A 248 5.57 5.95 -11.57
C VAL A 248 6.31 4.62 -11.47
N SER A 249 5.59 3.50 -11.59
CA SER A 249 6.20 2.17 -11.57
C SER A 249 7.31 2.02 -12.60
N ILE A 250 7.06 2.44 -13.85
CA ILE A 250 8.06 2.39 -14.92
C ILE A 250 9.26 3.29 -14.59
N ALA A 251 9.02 4.50 -14.08
CA ALA A 251 10.07 5.43 -13.71
C ALA A 251 10.97 4.90 -12.58
N ILE A 252 10.39 4.22 -11.58
CA ILE A 252 11.14 3.55 -10.51
C ILE A 252 12.03 2.45 -11.10
N LEU A 253 11.47 1.57 -11.94
CA LEU A 253 12.26 0.50 -12.56
C LEU A 253 13.41 1.04 -13.40
N ASN A 254 13.17 2.12 -14.16
CA ASN A 254 14.20 2.79 -14.94
C ASN A 254 15.28 3.44 -14.07
N ALA A 255 14.91 4.01 -12.92
CA ALA A 255 15.86 4.57 -11.96
C ALA A 255 16.73 3.48 -11.30
N THR A 256 16.19 2.28 -11.11
CA THR A 256 16.90 1.16 -10.49
C THR A 256 17.82 0.43 -11.47
N TYR A 257 17.32 0.10 -12.66
CA TYR A 257 18.01 -0.81 -13.60
C TYR A 257 18.41 -0.16 -14.93
N GLY A 258 17.95 1.06 -15.20
CA GLY A 258 18.09 1.71 -16.50
C GLY A 258 16.95 1.37 -17.48
N PRO A 259 16.71 2.23 -18.48
CA PRO A 259 15.63 2.06 -19.43
C PRO A 259 15.84 0.81 -20.30
N GLY A 260 14.79 -0.02 -20.40
CA GLY A 260 14.79 -1.22 -21.26
C GLY A 260 15.56 -2.42 -20.71
N ALA A 261 16.02 -2.37 -19.46
CA ALA A 261 16.64 -3.51 -18.80
C ALA A 261 15.68 -4.72 -18.77
N ALA A 262 16.19 -5.90 -19.09
CA ALA A 262 15.47 -7.15 -18.88
C ALA A 262 15.49 -7.48 -17.38
N ILE A 263 14.37 -7.26 -16.71
CA ILE A 263 14.21 -7.47 -15.27
C ILE A 263 13.20 -8.61 -15.10
N ASP A 264 13.57 -9.62 -14.33
CA ASP A 264 12.64 -10.68 -13.97
C ASP A 264 11.50 -10.15 -13.07
N ARG A 265 10.55 -11.00 -12.71
CA ARG A 265 9.41 -10.58 -11.86
C ARG A 265 9.89 -10.16 -10.47
N ARG A 266 10.84 -10.88 -9.90
CA ARG A 266 11.30 -10.67 -8.53
C ARG A 266 12.01 -9.32 -8.40
N GLY A 267 12.98 -9.03 -9.28
CA GLY A 267 13.69 -7.75 -9.30
C GLY A 267 12.76 -6.55 -9.53
N ARG A 268 11.69 -6.71 -10.32
CA ARG A 268 10.65 -5.67 -10.44
C ARG A 268 9.97 -5.40 -9.10
N ILE A 269 9.59 -6.43 -8.36
CA ILE A 269 8.94 -6.31 -7.04
C ILE A 269 9.92 -5.72 -6.01
N GLU A 270 11.18 -6.17 -5.98
CA GLU A 270 12.23 -5.65 -5.09
C GLU A 270 12.42 -4.14 -5.28
N ALA A 271 12.55 -3.67 -6.51
CA ALA A 271 12.73 -2.26 -6.79
C ALA A 271 11.53 -1.39 -6.37
N LEU A 272 10.30 -1.88 -6.60
CA LEU A 272 9.09 -1.16 -6.19
C LEU A 272 8.91 -1.17 -4.66
N ALA A 273 9.20 -2.29 -4.00
CA ALA A 273 9.17 -2.41 -2.55
C ALA A 273 10.20 -1.46 -1.91
N SER A 274 11.45 -1.48 -2.41
CA SER A 274 12.52 -0.59 -1.98
C SER A 274 12.12 0.89 -2.07
N PHE A 275 11.51 1.31 -3.18
CA PHE A 275 10.98 2.68 -3.31
C PHE A 275 9.91 2.98 -2.25
N VAL A 276 8.90 2.11 -2.08
CA VAL A 276 7.82 2.34 -1.12
C VAL A 276 8.36 2.39 0.31
N GLN A 277 9.26 1.48 0.69
CA GLN A 277 9.83 1.42 2.05
C GLN A 277 10.71 2.63 2.36
N ASN A 278 11.57 3.05 1.41
CA ASN A 278 12.63 4.02 1.67
C ASN A 278 12.30 5.46 1.24
N ALA A 279 11.54 5.66 0.17
CA ALA A 279 11.20 6.99 -0.32
C ALA A 279 9.93 7.54 0.35
N VAL A 280 8.88 6.71 0.43
CA VAL A 280 7.57 7.16 0.91
C VAL A 280 7.55 7.16 2.45
N PRO A 281 7.26 8.29 3.12
CA PRO A 281 7.31 8.36 4.57
C PRO A 281 6.18 7.55 5.21
N TYR A 282 6.50 6.90 6.34
CA TYR A 282 5.48 6.34 7.22
C TYR A 282 4.76 7.48 7.95
N ARG A 283 3.45 7.58 7.78
CA ARG A 283 2.59 8.54 8.47
C ARG A 283 1.36 7.84 9.02
N PRO A 284 1.24 7.69 10.34
CA PRO A 284 0.05 7.08 10.92
C PRO A 284 -1.23 7.83 10.54
N VAL A 285 -2.31 7.10 10.27
CA VAL A 285 -3.62 7.68 9.92
C VAL A 285 -4.57 7.57 11.12
N ARG A 286 -4.69 8.63 11.91
CA ARG A 286 -5.45 8.67 13.18
C ARG A 286 -6.95 8.98 13.01
N GLY A 287 -7.56 8.52 11.92
CA GLY A 287 -8.97 8.72 11.61
C GLY A 287 -9.33 10.16 11.24
N ALA A 288 -10.60 10.55 11.41
CA ALA A 288 -11.16 11.82 10.90
C ALA A 288 -10.62 13.10 11.58
N GLN A 289 -9.77 12.99 12.61
CA GLN A 289 -9.09 14.13 13.24
C GLN A 289 -7.61 14.26 12.84
N ASP A 290 -7.12 13.34 12.00
CA ASP A 290 -5.77 13.41 11.45
C ASP A 290 -5.60 14.67 10.58
N ASP A 291 -4.41 15.27 10.57
CA ASP A 291 -4.14 16.43 9.73
C ASP A 291 -4.23 16.11 8.23
N LEU A 292 -4.03 14.84 7.87
CA LEU A 292 -4.24 14.30 6.54
C LEU A 292 -5.71 14.13 6.15
N MET A 293 -6.64 14.21 7.12
CA MET A 293 -8.02 13.73 7.00
C MET A 293 -9.05 14.73 7.55
N ARG A 294 -8.84 16.04 7.29
CA ARG A 294 -9.65 17.13 7.87
C ARG A 294 -10.98 17.42 7.17
N ASP A 295 -11.45 16.51 6.33
CA ASP A 295 -12.68 16.69 5.55
C ASP A 295 -13.92 16.04 6.19
N GLY A 296 -13.79 15.50 7.41
CA GLY A 296 -14.88 14.90 8.17
C GLY A 296 -15.31 13.52 7.67
N LYS A 297 -14.60 12.94 6.70
CA LYS A 297 -14.86 11.60 6.19
C LYS A 297 -14.14 10.52 7.00
N SER A 298 -14.82 9.40 7.16
CA SER A 298 -14.22 8.15 7.58
C SER A 298 -13.75 7.39 6.34
N ARG A 299 -12.47 7.01 6.34
CA ARG A 299 -11.84 6.13 5.33
C ARG A 299 -11.36 4.81 5.93
N CYS A 300 -11.87 4.48 7.13
CA CYS A 300 -11.50 3.27 7.88
C CYS A 300 -9.98 3.09 8.05
N GLY A 301 -9.23 4.19 8.23
CA GLY A 301 -7.79 4.17 8.46
C GLY A 301 -6.91 4.10 7.21
N LEU A 302 -7.49 4.04 6.01
CA LEU A 302 -6.72 3.92 4.78
C LEU A 302 -6.63 5.26 4.04
N ARG A 303 -5.53 5.46 3.30
CA ARG A 303 -5.40 6.47 2.25
C ARG A 303 -5.32 5.84 0.86
N THR A 304 -5.76 6.56 -0.16
CA THR A 304 -5.61 6.10 -1.53
C THR A 304 -4.12 6.05 -1.92
N PRO A 305 -3.71 5.15 -2.84
CA PRO A 305 -2.33 5.05 -3.30
C PRO A 305 -1.72 6.38 -3.80
N ILE A 306 -2.48 7.20 -4.53
CA ILE A 306 -1.96 8.46 -5.06
C ILE A 306 -1.73 9.46 -3.93
N ALA A 307 -2.67 9.57 -2.99
CA ALA A 307 -2.50 10.42 -1.81
C ALA A 307 -1.32 9.95 -0.92
N THR A 308 -1.16 8.64 -0.78
CA THR A 308 -0.03 8.00 -0.08
C THR A 308 1.30 8.33 -0.75
N LEU A 309 1.36 8.35 -2.08
CA LEU A 309 2.55 8.71 -2.83
C LEU A 309 2.97 10.18 -2.61
N PHE A 310 2.01 11.09 -2.37
CA PHE A 310 2.30 12.51 -2.18
C PHE A 310 2.61 12.90 -0.74
N GLU A 311 1.99 12.24 0.24
CA GLU A 311 2.12 12.71 1.63
C GLU A 311 2.52 11.61 2.61
N GLY A 312 2.66 10.37 2.15
CA GLY A 312 2.91 9.21 2.99
C GLY A 312 1.63 8.55 3.49
N GLY A 313 1.80 7.48 4.26
CA GLY A 313 0.72 6.72 4.86
C GLY A 313 1.23 5.68 5.83
N ASP A 314 0.32 4.98 6.48
CA ASP A 314 0.62 3.90 7.41
C ASP A 314 0.80 2.55 6.69
N CYS A 315 0.82 1.44 7.44
CA CYS A 315 1.09 0.12 6.90
C CYS A 315 0.07 -0.30 5.83
N ASP A 316 -1.22 -0.06 6.08
CA ASP A 316 -2.31 -0.36 5.14
C ASP A 316 -2.17 0.44 3.84
N SER A 317 -1.95 1.75 3.99
CA SER A 317 -1.82 2.68 2.86
C SER A 317 -0.59 2.38 1.99
N LYS A 318 0.55 2.08 2.62
CA LYS A 318 1.80 1.72 1.92
C LYS A 318 1.73 0.34 1.26
N ALA A 319 1.08 -0.64 1.90
CA ALA A 319 0.84 -1.96 1.31
C ALA A 319 -0.02 -1.85 0.04
N LEU A 320 -1.08 -1.04 0.07
CA LEU A 320 -1.93 -0.82 -1.09
C LEU A 320 -1.23 0.00 -2.19
N LEU A 321 -0.39 0.98 -1.83
CA LEU A 321 0.46 1.69 -2.80
C LEU A 321 1.41 0.72 -3.51
N LEU A 322 2.09 -0.16 -2.78
CA LEU A 322 2.97 -1.16 -3.38
C LEU A 322 2.20 -2.10 -4.33
N ALA A 323 1.01 -2.55 -3.92
CA ALA A 323 0.14 -3.36 -4.78
C ALA A 323 -0.24 -2.63 -6.09
N ALA A 324 -0.59 -1.34 -5.99
CA ALA A 324 -0.93 -0.51 -7.15
C ALA A 324 0.27 -0.35 -8.10
N LEU A 325 1.47 -0.13 -7.55
CA LEU A 325 2.68 -0.02 -8.34
C LEU A 325 3.01 -1.33 -9.07
N ILE A 326 2.89 -2.48 -8.40
CA ILE A 326 3.10 -3.80 -9.01
C ILE A 326 2.09 -4.04 -10.15
N ARG A 327 0.79 -3.82 -9.89
CA ARG A 327 -0.26 -3.94 -10.90
C ARG A 327 -0.04 -3.01 -12.10
N GLY A 328 0.56 -1.83 -11.88
CA GLY A 328 0.90 -0.89 -12.93
C GLY A 328 1.86 -1.46 -13.99
N VAL A 329 2.70 -2.44 -13.65
CA VAL A 329 3.68 -3.04 -14.58
C VAL A 329 3.41 -4.52 -14.88
N ASP A 330 2.69 -5.22 -14.01
CA ASP A 330 2.36 -6.63 -14.21
C ASP A 330 1.00 -6.96 -13.58
N ALA A 331 -0.05 -6.90 -14.40
CA ALA A 331 -1.40 -7.21 -13.98
C ALA A 331 -1.61 -8.70 -13.63
N THR A 332 -0.64 -9.58 -13.88
CA THR A 332 -0.79 -11.04 -13.67
C THR A 332 -0.26 -11.53 -12.33
N VAL A 333 0.49 -10.69 -11.59
CA VAL A 333 1.11 -11.08 -10.32
C VAL A 333 0.03 -11.37 -9.28
N PRO A 334 -0.04 -12.56 -8.65
CA PRO A 334 -0.95 -12.78 -7.54
C PRO A 334 -0.62 -11.84 -6.37
N LEU A 335 -1.64 -11.17 -5.81
CA LEU A 335 -1.48 -10.21 -4.72
C LEU A 335 -2.54 -10.45 -3.63
N ALA A 336 -2.13 -10.32 -2.37
CA ALA A 336 -3.05 -10.30 -1.24
C ALA A 336 -2.55 -9.35 -0.15
N LEU A 337 -3.45 -8.55 0.42
CA LEU A 337 -3.17 -7.83 1.65
C LEU A 337 -3.24 -8.81 2.82
N VAL A 338 -2.26 -8.75 3.71
CA VAL A 338 -2.12 -9.62 4.87
C VAL A 338 -2.45 -8.78 6.09
N HIS A 339 -3.62 -9.00 6.67
CA HIS A 339 -3.98 -8.41 7.96
C HIS A 339 -3.41 -9.30 9.07
N CYS A 340 -2.53 -8.73 9.89
CA CYS A 340 -1.81 -9.43 10.93
C CYS A 340 -1.69 -8.56 12.20
N MET A 341 -0.98 -9.08 13.20
CA MET A 341 -0.61 -8.32 14.40
C MET A 341 0.90 -8.09 14.40
N SER A 342 1.34 -6.90 14.82
CA SER A 342 2.74 -6.63 15.16
C SER A 342 2.80 -6.30 16.65
N GLY A 343 3.26 -7.26 17.45
CA GLY A 343 3.03 -7.23 18.89
C GLY A 343 1.52 -7.22 19.20
N ASP A 344 1.07 -6.15 19.87
CA ASP A 344 -0.35 -5.94 20.22
C ASP A 344 -1.08 -4.98 19.27
N GLU A 345 -0.43 -4.50 18.22
CA GLU A 345 -0.99 -3.53 17.27
C GLU A 345 -1.44 -4.21 15.97
N PRO A 346 -2.63 -3.86 15.43
CA PRO A 346 -3.01 -4.29 14.09
C PRO A 346 -2.00 -3.80 13.06
N HIS A 347 -1.70 -4.65 12.08
CA HIS A 347 -0.70 -4.36 11.06
C HIS A 347 -1.11 -4.94 9.71
N MET A 348 -0.53 -4.41 8.63
CA MET A 348 -0.75 -4.91 7.28
C MET A 348 0.55 -5.02 6.49
N CYS A 349 0.75 -6.19 5.89
CA CYS A 349 1.79 -6.47 4.92
C CYS A 349 1.18 -6.75 3.54
N LEU A 350 2.01 -6.83 2.51
CA LEU A 350 1.60 -7.31 1.18
C LEU A 350 2.19 -8.69 0.91
N ALA A 351 1.38 -9.65 0.50
CA ALA A 351 1.84 -10.94 -0.02
C ALA A 351 1.80 -10.94 -1.56
N VAL A 352 2.91 -11.36 -2.18
CA VAL A 352 3.13 -11.23 -3.62
C VAL A 352 3.61 -12.55 -4.24
N GLY A 353 3.03 -12.92 -5.38
CA GLY A 353 3.43 -14.11 -6.13
C GLY A 353 4.71 -13.89 -6.94
N CYS A 354 5.86 -14.27 -6.37
CA CYS A 354 7.16 -14.25 -7.02
C CYS A 354 8.03 -15.45 -6.62
N GLU A 355 9.22 -15.56 -7.22
CA GLU A 355 10.20 -16.55 -6.83
C GLU A 355 10.66 -16.30 -5.39
N ARG A 356 10.63 -17.36 -4.58
CA ARG A 356 10.95 -17.33 -3.15
C ARG A 356 12.36 -17.88 -2.90
N ALA A 357 13.12 -17.21 -2.04
CA ALA A 357 14.36 -17.73 -1.48
C ALA A 357 14.11 -18.62 -0.24
N PRO A 358 14.99 -19.61 0.08
CA PRO A 358 14.70 -20.63 1.08
C PRO A 358 14.36 -20.12 2.50
N ASP A 359 14.90 -18.97 2.88
CA ASP A 359 14.79 -18.33 4.18
C ASP A 359 13.69 -17.27 4.27
N GLU A 360 12.97 -17.04 3.18
CA GLU A 360 11.90 -16.05 3.10
C GLU A 360 10.60 -16.57 3.68
N VAL A 361 9.89 -15.68 4.36
CA VAL A 361 8.53 -15.86 4.82
C VAL A 361 7.57 -15.77 3.64
N ALA A 362 6.74 -16.79 3.52
CA ALA A 362 5.70 -16.86 2.51
C ALA A 362 4.45 -17.52 3.07
N LEU A 363 3.31 -17.15 2.47
CA LEU A 363 2.00 -17.68 2.82
C LEU A 363 1.54 -18.63 1.73
N ASP A 364 1.11 -19.82 2.14
CA ASP A 364 0.48 -20.78 1.24
C ASP A 364 -1.00 -20.39 1.07
N THR A 365 -1.37 -20.12 -0.18
CA THR A 365 -2.72 -19.74 -0.56
C THR A 365 -3.21 -20.70 -1.63
N ASP A 366 -4.51 -20.77 -1.87
CA ASP A 366 -5.06 -21.45 -3.07
C ASP A 366 -4.55 -20.85 -4.39
N THR A 367 -4.08 -19.60 -4.31
CA THR A 367 -3.20 -18.85 -5.20
C THR A 367 -1.91 -19.50 -5.66
N GLY A 368 -1.41 -20.41 -4.83
CA GLY A 368 0.02 -20.74 -4.72
C GLY A 368 0.71 -19.97 -3.59
N LEU A 369 2.03 -20.07 -3.58
CA LEU A 369 2.88 -19.48 -2.54
C LEU A 369 3.12 -17.99 -2.81
N LEU A 370 2.89 -17.14 -1.80
CA LEU A 370 3.07 -15.70 -1.87
C LEU A 370 4.11 -15.22 -0.86
N VAL A 371 5.17 -14.52 -1.31
CA VAL A 371 6.21 -13.94 -0.45
C VAL A 371 5.66 -12.71 0.26
N VAL A 372 5.87 -12.62 1.58
CA VAL A 372 5.40 -11.49 2.39
C VAL A 372 6.39 -10.33 2.32
N ILE A 373 5.87 -9.12 2.15
CA ILE A 373 6.63 -7.87 2.07
C ILE A 373 6.14 -6.94 3.17
N GLU A 374 7.05 -6.63 4.10
CA GLU A 374 6.85 -5.60 5.11
C GLU A 374 7.07 -4.22 4.49
N THR A 375 6.04 -3.38 4.38
CA THR A 375 6.15 -2.11 3.64
C THR A 375 6.54 -0.91 4.50
N THR A 376 6.53 -1.04 5.82
CA THR A 376 6.79 0.08 6.75
C THR A 376 8.25 0.42 6.93
N THR A 377 9.13 -0.53 6.65
CA THR A 377 10.55 -0.51 6.97
C THR A 377 11.34 -1.21 5.87
N ASP A 378 12.64 -0.98 5.80
CA ASP A 378 13.54 -1.37 4.70
C ASP A 378 14.00 -2.84 4.79
N TRP A 379 13.04 -3.74 5.01
CA TRP A 379 13.26 -5.18 5.02
C TRP A 379 13.40 -5.73 3.60
N ASP A 380 14.29 -6.72 3.45
CA ASP A 380 14.36 -7.52 2.23
C ASP A 380 13.02 -8.26 2.00
N LEU A 381 12.75 -8.64 0.74
CA LEU A 381 11.58 -9.46 0.45
C LEU A 381 11.55 -10.73 1.32
N GLY A 382 10.37 -11.10 1.79
CA GLY A 382 10.20 -12.27 2.63
C GLY A 382 10.79 -12.14 4.03
N ARG A 383 11.31 -10.97 4.42
CA ARG A 383 11.68 -10.67 5.80
C ARG A 383 10.57 -9.86 6.46
N VAL A 384 10.24 -10.22 7.68
CA VAL A 384 9.29 -9.53 8.56
C VAL A 384 9.90 -9.47 9.95
N SER A 385 9.53 -8.45 10.74
CA SER A 385 9.97 -8.35 12.13
C SER A 385 9.52 -9.57 12.93
N GLY A 386 10.33 -9.97 13.91
CA GLY A 386 9.95 -10.99 14.89
C GLY A 386 8.71 -10.63 15.71
N ALA A 387 8.29 -9.37 15.72
CA ALA A 387 7.02 -8.94 16.31
C ALA A 387 5.80 -9.24 15.43
N THR A 388 5.98 -9.48 14.13
CA THR A 388 4.90 -9.72 13.17
C THR A 388 4.38 -11.16 13.29
N ASP A 389 3.17 -11.32 13.80
CA ASP A 389 2.51 -12.62 13.95
C ASP A 389 1.73 -12.99 12.69
N LEU A 390 2.24 -13.97 11.96
CA LEU A 390 1.64 -14.48 10.73
C LEU A 390 0.87 -15.80 10.92
N ARG A 391 0.66 -16.26 12.16
CA ARG A 391 -0.03 -17.53 12.42
C ARG A 391 -1.52 -17.48 12.17
N ASP A 392 -2.15 -16.34 12.45
CA ASP A 392 -3.61 -16.14 12.38
C ASP A 392 -3.96 -14.93 11.51
N VAL A 393 -3.52 -14.96 10.24
CA VAL A 393 -3.72 -13.85 9.30
C VAL A 393 -5.05 -13.92 8.55
N GLU A 394 -5.63 -12.75 8.28
CA GLU A 394 -6.73 -12.58 7.33
C GLU A 394 -6.15 -12.10 5.99
N LEU A 395 -6.54 -12.75 4.88
CA LEU A 395 -6.04 -12.44 3.54
C LEU A 395 -7.13 -11.79 2.69
N SER A 396 -6.84 -10.57 2.22
CA SER A 396 -7.68 -9.87 1.25
C SER A 396 -7.03 -9.91 -0.12
N ARG A 397 -7.49 -10.81 -1.00
CA ARG A 397 -6.93 -10.94 -2.35
C ARG A 397 -7.26 -9.74 -3.22
N LEU A 398 -6.28 -9.34 -4.00
CA LEU A 398 -6.38 -8.29 -5.01
C LEU A 398 -6.34 -8.96 -6.38
N ARG A 399 -7.42 -8.79 -7.15
CA ARG A 399 -7.60 -9.38 -8.47
C ARG A 399 -6.79 -8.64 -9.54
#